data_AF-A0A0M8QN20-F1
#
_entry.id   AF-A0A0M8QN20-F1
#
_cell.length_a   1.000
_cell.length_b   1.000
_cell.length_c   1.000
_cell.angle_alpha   90.00
_cell.angle_beta   90.00
_cell.angle_gamma   90.00
#
_symmetry.space_group_name_H-M   'P 1'
#
loop_
_entity.id
_entity.type
_entity.pdbx_description
1 polymer ?
#
loop_
_entity_poly.entity_id
_entity_poly.type
_entity_poly.pdbx_seq_one_letter_code
_entity_poly.pdbx_strand_id
1 'polypeptide(L)' 'MTFSVCLKGEQTAMAIASEMPLLDDEGRVMAVRCPAAGCGAVVDLINGRLDRHFVRGQECRTSGVPVMVGEG' A
#
# COMPACT_ATOMS: atom_id res chain seq x y z
N MET A 1 14.01 -5.91 -7.10
CA MET A 1 13.44 -4.56 -6.97
C MET A 1 12.59 -4.59 -5.72
N THR A 2 12.92 -3.78 -4.73
CA THR A 2 12.21 -3.79 -3.44
C THR A 2 11.51 -2.45 -3.31
N PHE A 3 10.22 -2.47 -3.00
CA PHE A 3 9.45 -1.25 -2.80
C PHE A 3 9.07 -1.14 -1.33
N SER A 4 9.24 0.07 -0.81
CA SER A 4 8.81 0.45 0.52
C SER A 4 7.56 1.31 0.41
N VAL A 5 6.53 0.96 1.18
CA VAL A 5 5.30 1.72 1.26
C VAL A 5 5.13 2.21 2.68
N CYS A 6 5.08 3.53 2.86
CA CYS A 6 4.92 4.15 4.17
C CYS A 6 3.64 4.99 4.22
N LEU A 7 2.92 4.97 5.34
CA LEU A 7 1.82 5.92 5.56
C LEU A 7 2.40 7.33 5.64
N LYS A 8 1.77 8.29 4.96
CA LYS A 8 2.29 9.66 4.91
C LYS A 8 2.29 10.28 6.31
N GLY A 9 3.47 10.63 6.81
CA GLY A 9 3.66 11.22 8.14
C GLY A 9 3.93 10.22 9.26
N GLU A 10 3.87 8.91 9.00
CA GLU A 10 4.28 7.89 9.97
C GLU A 10 5.67 7.36 9.61
N GLN A 11 6.64 7.54 10.51
CA GLN A 11 8.00 7.02 10.33
C GLN A 11 8.09 5.50 10.49
N THR A 12 7.09 4.87 11.11
CA THR A 12 7.14 3.47 11.57
C THR A 12 6.21 2.52 10.82
N ALA A 13 5.21 3.03 10.08
CA ALA A 13 4.30 2.20 9.30
C ALA A 13 4.89 1.92 7.91
N MET A 14 5.90 1.06 7.86
CA MET A 14 6.52 0.61 6.61
C MET A 14 6.05 -0.81 6.28
N ALA A 15 5.43 -0.99 5.11
CA ALA A 15 5.29 -2.31 4.49
C ALA A 15 6.37 -2.49 3.44
N ILE A 16 7.06 -3.61 3.53
CA ILE A 16 7.94 -4.08 2.47
C ILE A 16 7.07 -4.92 1.54
N ALA A 17 6.86 -4.44 0.31
CA ALA A 17 6.22 -5.23 -0.73
C ALA A 17 7.24 -6.28 -1.20
N SER A 18 7.36 -7.37 -0.44
CA SER A 18 8.18 -8.53 -0.81
C SER A 18 7.58 -9.31 -1.98
N GLU A 19 6.30 -9.09 -2.28
CA GLU A 19 5.60 -9.66 -3.44
C GLU A 19 5.50 -8.58 -4.52
N MET A 20 5.70 -8.98 -5.78
CA MET A 20 5.80 -8.07 -6.93
C MET A 20 4.61 -7.09 -6.94
N PRO A 21 4.82 -5.77 -6.78
CA PRO A 21 3.73 -4.81 -6.91
C PRO A 21 3.15 -4.89 -8.33
N LEU A 22 1.86 -4.62 -8.46
CA LEU A 22 1.28 -4.41 -9.78
C LEU A 22 1.76 -3.07 -10.29
N LEU A 23 2.39 -3.07 -11.46
CA LEU A 23 2.90 -1.87 -12.13
C LEU A 23 2.02 -1.57 -13.36
N ASP A 24 1.89 -0.29 -13.71
CA ASP A 24 1.36 0.10 -15.01
C ASP A 24 2.41 -0.04 -16.13
N ASP A 25 2.00 0.27 -17.36
CA ASP A 25 2.88 0.22 -18.54
C ASP A 25 4.05 1.22 -18.48
N GLU A 26 3.98 2.22 -17.58
CA GLU A 26 5.04 3.18 -17.32
C GLU A 26 5.94 2.77 -16.13
N GLY A 27 5.69 1.60 -15.53
CA GLY A 27 6.43 1.08 -14.38
C GLY A 27 6.02 1.70 -13.04
N ARG A 28 4.90 2.44 -12.97
CA ARG A 28 4.41 3.04 -11.73
C ARG A 28 3.61 2.02 -10.93
N VAL A 29 3.76 2.07 -9.61
CA VAL A 29 3.04 1.15 -8.71
C VAL A 29 1.55 1.47 -8.69
N MET A 30 0.74 0.51 -9.14
CA MET A 30 -0.73 0.55 -9.14
C MET A 30 -1.36 -0.15 -7.94
N ALA A 31 -0.70 -1.15 -7.34
CA ALA A 31 -1.22 -1.84 -6.17
C ALA A 31 -0.11 -2.34 -5.24
N VAL A 32 -0.39 -2.34 -3.94
CA VAL A 32 0.57 -2.73 -2.91
C VAL A 32 -0.09 -3.56 -1.82
N ARG A 33 0.72 -4.30 -1.07
CA ARG A 33 0.23 -4.94 0.14
C ARG A 33 -0.04 -3.87 1.21
N CYS A 34 -1.24 -3.89 1.78
CA CYS A 34 -1.66 -2.94 2.78
C CYS A 34 -0.75 -3.00 4.03
N PRO A 35 -0.22 -1.86 4.52
CA PRO A 35 0.72 -1.81 5.64
C PRO A 35 0.06 -1.98 7.00
N ALA A 36 -1.26 -2.03 7.08
CA ALA A 36 -1.94 -2.28 8.34
C ALA A 36 -1.62 -3.70 8.85
N ALA A 37 -1.09 -3.77 10.07
CA ALA A 37 -0.85 -5.02 10.76
C ALA A 37 -2.14 -5.87 10.77
N GLY A 38 -2.04 -7.10 10.26
CA GLY A 38 -3.18 -8.03 10.19
C GLY A 38 -4.12 -7.84 8.99
N CYS A 39 -3.88 -6.86 8.11
CA CYS A 39 -4.63 -6.74 6.85
C CYS A 39 -4.06 -7.69 5.79
N GLY A 40 -2.85 -7.42 5.31
CA GLY A 40 -2.17 -8.25 4.33
C GLY A 40 -2.80 -8.30 2.93
N ALA A 41 -3.90 -7.57 2.68
CA ALA A 41 -4.55 -7.50 1.37
C ALA A 41 -3.68 -6.73 0.37
N VAL A 42 -3.71 -7.13 -0.90
CA VAL A 42 -3.21 -6.31 -2.01
C VAL A 42 -4.30 -5.32 -2.38
N VAL A 43 -3.95 -4.03 -2.41
CA VAL A 43 -4.91 -2.92 -2.56
C VAL A 43 -4.37 -1.91 -3.57
N ASP A 44 -5.29 -1.35 -4.35
CA ASP A 44 -4.94 -0.38 -5.37
C ASP A 44 -4.46 0.92 -4.75
N LEU A 45 -3.55 1.60 -5.47
CA LEU A 45 -3.08 2.94 -5.18
C LEU A 45 -3.74 3.91 -6.15
N ILE A 46 -4.70 4.67 -5.63
CA ILE A 46 -5.43 5.67 -6.40
C ILE A 46 -5.01 7.05 -5.91
N ASN A 47 -4.36 7.83 -6.78
CA ASN A 47 -3.87 9.17 -6.46
C ASN A 47 -2.99 9.23 -5.20
N GLY A 48 -2.11 8.24 -5.02
CA GLY A 48 -1.20 8.13 -3.87
C GLY A 48 -1.89 7.77 -2.55
N ARG A 49 -3.10 7.20 -2.61
CA ARG A 49 -3.86 6.70 -1.45
C ARG A 49 -4.21 5.24 -1.65
N LEU A 50 -4.27 4.49 -0.55
CA LEU A 50 -4.79 3.13 -0.58
C LEU A 50 -6.29 3.20 -0.87
N ASP A 51 -6.75 2.43 -1.85
CA ASP A 51 -8.18 2.33 -2.12
C ASP A 51 -8.92 1.71 -0.93
N ARG A 52 -10.22 1.93 -0.90
CA ARG A 52 -11.09 1.40 0.14
C ARG A 52 -11.09 -0.12 0.10
N HIS A 53 -10.77 -0.76 1.23
CA HIS A 53 -10.74 -2.21 1.32
C HIS A 53 -11.20 -2.69 2.68
N PHE A 54 -11.65 -3.95 2.73
CA PHE A 54 -12.24 -4.55 3.90
C PHE A 54 -11.43 -5.76 4.36
N VAL A 55 -11.24 -5.89 5.67
CA VAL A 55 -10.58 -7.01 6.32
C VAL A 55 -11.57 -7.58 7.33
N ARG A 56 -11.89 -8.88 7.18
CA ARG A 56 -12.86 -9.57 8.07
C ARG A 56 -14.21 -8.84 8.16
N GLY A 57 -14.68 -8.28 7.04
CA GLY A 57 -15.96 -7.58 6.97
C GLY A 57 -15.97 -6.15 7.54
N GLN A 58 -14.82 -5.63 7.99
CA GLN A 58 -14.68 -4.26 8.48
C GLN A 58 -13.76 -3.46 7.55
N GLU A 59 -14.05 -2.18 7.38
CA GLU A 59 -13.18 -1.31 6.60
C GLU A 59 -11.82 -1.22 7.27
N CYS A 60 -10.76 -1.44 6.50
CA CYS A 60 -9.41 -1.34 7.03
C CYS A 60 -9.10 0.11 7.38
N ARG A 61 -8.44 0.33 8.52
CA ARG A 61 -8.08 1.66 9.03
C ARG A 61 -7.21 2.50 8.09
N THR A 62 -6.55 1.87 7.12
CA THR A 62 -5.70 2.52 6.13
C THR A 62 -6.42 2.81 4.81
N SER A 63 -7.70 2.48 4.70
CA SER A 63 -8.54 2.85 3.56
C SER A 63 -8.55 4.36 3.35
N GLY A 64 -8.29 4.80 2.13
CA GLY A 64 -8.21 6.21 1.76
C GLY A 64 -7.00 6.95 2.34
N VAL A 65 -6.13 6.28 3.09
CA VAL A 65 -4.97 6.92 3.73
C VAL A 65 -3.86 7.16 2.69
N PRO A 66 -3.28 8.36 2.65
CA PRO A 66 -2.16 8.66 1.76
C PRO A 66 -0.92 7.85 2.13
N VAL A 67 -0.22 7.38 1.10
CA VAL A 67 1.04 6.66 1.24
C VAL A 67 2.14 7.29 0.40
N MET A 68 3.38 6.96 0.74
CA MET A 68 4.56 7.23 -0.06
C MET A 68 5.13 5.90 -0.52
N VAL A 69 5.46 5.79 -1.80
CA VAL A 69 6.13 4.63 -2.38
C VAL A 69 7.56 5.06 -2.69
N GLY A 70 8.53 4.38 -2.07
CA GLY A 70 9.96 4.57 -2.32
C GLY A 70 10.58 3.32 -2.91
N GLU A 71 11.41 3.50 -3.94
CA GLU A 71 12.26 2.44 -4.48
C GLU A 71 13.51 2.25 -3.61
N GLY A 72 13.92 1.00 -3.40
CA GLY A 72 15.12 0.62 -2.65
C GLY A 72 15.90 -0.51 -3.30
#